data_AF-A0A935T4C3-F1
#
_entry.id   AF-A0A935T4C3-F1
#
_cell.length_a   1.000
_cell.length_b   1.000
_cell.length_c   1.000
_cell.angle_alpha   90.00
_cell.angle_beta   90.00
_cell.angle_gamma   90.00
#
_symmetry.space_group_name_H-M   'P 1'
#
loop_
_entity.id
_entity.type
_entity.pdbx_description
1 polymer ?
#
loop_
_entity_poly.entity_id
_entity_poly.type
_entity_poly.pdbx_seq_one_letter_code
_entity_poly.pdbx_strand_id
1 'polypeptide(L)'
;MGPQPYQTAEAVVEALDGAAVYETIVFNSGDDLDGDGFTDPVDNCPFTANADQSDDGGFASTAPNGHGNACECGDANGSGRVQPASTPEFGKGGIPLVPDLQLIREHLVGMHADDPSIEKLCSVNGDTACDAADAVVLDRALQGLSANPVPRCDAAVD
;
A
#
# COMPACT_ATOMS: atom_id res chain seq x y z
N MET A 1 7.22 25.69 -29.87
CA MET A 1 8.44 25.03 -29.37
C MET A 1 8.80 25.72 -28.05
N GLY A 2 8.18 25.27 -26.95
CA GLY A 2 8.42 25.83 -25.62
C GLY A 2 9.64 25.15 -24.97
N PRO A 3 10.27 25.76 -23.96
CA PRO A 3 11.44 25.20 -23.31
C PRO A 3 11.10 23.83 -22.70
N GLN A 4 11.95 22.83 -22.97
CA GLN A 4 11.84 21.46 -22.47
C GLN A 4 12.08 21.42 -20.94
N PRO A 5 11.48 20.43 -20.23
CA PRO A 5 11.51 20.35 -18.77
C PRO A 5 12.92 20.03 -18.27
N TYR A 6 13.22 20.40 -17.02
CA TYR A 6 14.44 20.03 -16.31
C TYR A 6 14.63 18.50 -16.36
N GLN A 7 15.60 18.00 -17.13
CA GLN A 7 15.73 16.56 -17.45
C GLN A 7 16.96 15.89 -16.87
N THR A 8 17.79 16.57 -16.06
CA THR A 8 18.86 15.89 -15.32
C THR A 8 19.10 16.50 -13.94
N ALA A 9 19.51 15.67 -12.97
CA ALA A 9 19.92 16.11 -11.64
C ALA A 9 21.06 17.14 -11.71
N GLU A 10 21.92 17.05 -12.72
CA GLU A 10 23.04 17.98 -12.93
C GLU A 10 22.55 19.41 -13.20
N ALA A 11 21.46 19.58 -13.96
CA ALA A 11 20.90 20.90 -14.25
C ALA A 11 20.26 21.57 -13.01
N VAL A 12 19.83 20.78 -12.03
CA VAL A 12 19.29 21.27 -10.75
C VAL A 12 20.42 21.66 -9.80
N VAL A 13 21.52 20.90 -9.81
CA VAL A 13 22.73 21.17 -9.00
C VAL A 13 23.46 22.44 -9.45
N GLU A 14 23.46 22.75 -10.75
CA GLU A 14 24.06 23.98 -11.27
C GLU A 14 23.25 25.25 -10.89
N ALA A 15 21.95 25.11 -10.60
CA ALA A 15 21.06 26.23 -10.28
C ALA A 15 21.08 26.64 -8.79
N LEU A 16 21.63 25.82 -7.90
CA LEU A 16 21.67 26.05 -6.46
C LEU A 16 23.13 26.01 -6.02
N ASP A 17 23.67 27.13 -5.57
CA ASP A 17 25.09 27.39 -5.24
C ASP A 17 25.70 26.40 -4.21
N GLY A 18 25.94 25.17 -4.66
CA GLY A 18 26.87 24.13 -4.22
C GLY A 18 26.85 23.61 -2.78
N ALA A 19 26.27 24.30 -1.80
CA ALA A 19 26.73 24.14 -0.41
C ALA A 19 25.68 23.79 0.63
N ALA A 20 24.38 23.79 0.33
CA ALA A 20 23.34 23.64 1.37
C ALA A 20 22.23 22.61 1.09
N VAL A 21 22.28 21.88 -0.02
CA VAL A 21 21.19 20.96 -0.42
C VAL A 21 21.44 19.48 -0.10
N TYR A 22 22.59 19.13 0.47
CA TYR A 22 22.96 17.73 0.72
C TYR A 22 22.28 17.09 1.94
N GLU A 23 21.66 17.85 2.84
CA GLU A 23 21.09 17.28 4.07
C GLU A 23 19.56 17.17 4.06
N THR A 24 18.86 17.56 2.98
CA THR A 24 17.38 17.58 3.01
C THR A 24 16.67 17.14 1.72
N ILE A 25 17.39 16.83 0.63
CA ILE A 25 16.73 16.44 -0.64
C ILE A 25 17.30 15.15 -1.25
N VAL A 26 18.05 14.38 -0.47
CA VAL A 26 18.47 13.04 -0.87
C VAL A 26 17.73 12.06 0.04
N PHE A 27 16.46 11.79 -0.30
CA PHE A 27 16.07 10.37 -0.37
C PHE A 27 17.15 9.76 -1.25
N ASN A 28 18.05 8.97 -0.67
CA ASN A 28 19.09 8.33 -1.45
C ASN A 28 18.36 7.47 -2.47
N SER A 29 18.42 7.86 -3.74
CA SER A 29 17.69 7.16 -4.81
C SER A 29 18.17 5.71 -5.02
N GLY A 30 19.16 5.28 -4.22
CA GLY A 30 19.64 3.91 -4.12
C GLY A 30 19.34 3.22 -2.79
N ASP A 31 18.55 3.81 -1.88
CA ASP A 31 18.01 3.07 -0.74
C ASP A 31 16.95 2.09 -1.24
N ASP A 32 16.95 0.92 -0.63
CA ASP A 32 16.07 -0.22 -0.85
C ASP A 32 15.88 -0.78 0.58
N LEU A 33 14.94 -0.19 1.30
CA LEU A 33 14.82 -0.34 2.76
C LEU A 33 14.43 -1.76 3.16
N ASP A 34 13.69 -2.47 2.31
CA ASP A 34 13.24 -3.83 2.56
C ASP A 34 14.11 -4.91 1.87
N GLY A 35 15.00 -4.50 0.97
CA GLY A 35 15.99 -5.34 0.31
C GLY A 35 15.40 -6.23 -0.79
N ASP A 36 14.31 -5.82 -1.44
CA ASP A 36 13.62 -6.61 -2.46
C ASP A 36 14.22 -6.45 -3.88
N GLY A 37 15.11 -5.48 -4.06
CA GLY A 37 15.80 -5.21 -5.32
C GLY A 37 15.26 -4.02 -6.11
N PHE A 38 14.22 -3.33 -5.61
CA PHE A 38 13.75 -2.04 -6.11
C PHE A 38 14.10 -0.93 -5.12
N THR A 39 14.44 0.26 -5.64
CA THR A 39 14.77 1.38 -4.75
C THR A 39 13.51 2.10 -4.31
N ASP A 40 13.47 2.62 -3.07
CA ASP A 40 12.28 3.23 -2.47
C ASP A 40 11.51 4.22 -3.39
N PRO A 41 12.16 5.03 -4.27
CA PRO A 41 11.43 5.95 -5.15
C PRO A 41 10.63 5.28 -6.28
N VAL A 42 10.94 4.03 -6.61
CA VAL A 42 10.28 3.24 -7.67
C VAL A 42 9.64 1.95 -7.16
N ASP A 43 9.87 1.63 -5.89
CA ASP A 43 9.26 0.51 -5.18
C ASP A 43 7.81 0.84 -4.80
N ASN A 44 6.89 -0.05 -5.17
CA ASN A 44 5.48 0.08 -4.80
C ASN A 44 5.18 -0.40 -3.37
N CYS A 45 6.16 -0.94 -2.63
CA CYS A 45 6.08 -1.20 -1.20
C CYS A 45 7.42 -0.95 -0.45
N PRO A 46 7.84 0.31 -0.24
CA PRO A 46 9.18 0.67 0.29
C PRO A 46 9.59 0.08 1.66
N PHE A 47 8.69 -0.58 2.38
CA PHE A 47 8.94 -1.16 3.70
C PHE A 47 8.57 -2.64 3.78
N THR A 48 8.01 -3.23 2.71
CA THR A 48 7.57 -4.63 2.70
C THR A 48 7.92 -5.31 1.38
N ALA A 49 8.93 -6.18 1.46
CA ALA A 49 9.52 -6.81 0.29
C ALA A 49 8.49 -7.50 -0.61
N ASN A 50 8.48 -7.10 -1.87
CA ASN A 50 7.61 -7.64 -2.91
C ASN A 50 8.33 -7.62 -4.25
N ALA A 51 9.45 -8.36 -4.34
CA ALA A 51 10.40 -8.33 -5.46
C ALA A 51 9.84 -8.59 -6.88
N ASP A 52 8.58 -8.99 -7.02
CA ASP A 52 7.89 -9.09 -8.31
C ASP A 52 7.09 -7.81 -8.70
N GLN A 53 7.07 -6.84 -7.79
CA GLN A 53 6.37 -5.56 -7.84
C GLN A 53 4.90 -5.71 -8.24
N SER A 54 4.25 -6.80 -7.82
CA SER A 54 2.83 -7.04 -8.10
C SER A 54 1.96 -5.93 -7.51
N ASP A 55 1.13 -5.34 -8.35
CA ASP A 55 0.06 -4.39 -8.01
C ASP A 55 -1.14 -4.76 -8.90
N ASP A 56 -2.02 -5.62 -8.38
CA ASP A 56 -3.15 -6.21 -9.10
C ASP A 56 -4.44 -5.38 -8.94
N GLY A 57 -4.36 -4.19 -8.32
CA GLY A 57 -5.51 -3.31 -8.14
C GLY A 57 -5.36 -2.25 -7.05
N GLY A 58 -6.34 -2.22 -6.16
CA GLY A 58 -6.36 -1.33 -5.00
C GLY A 58 -7.78 -1.15 -4.47
N PHE A 59 -8.00 -0.05 -3.76
CA PHE A 59 -9.31 0.25 -3.16
C PHE A 59 -10.51 0.16 -4.12
N ALA A 60 -11.34 -0.88 -3.97
CA ALA A 60 -12.52 -1.17 -4.80
C ALA A 60 -12.25 -1.10 -6.32
N SER A 61 -11.03 -1.41 -6.74
CA SER A 61 -10.54 -1.21 -8.10
C SER A 61 -9.68 -2.39 -8.54
N THR A 62 -9.74 -2.73 -9.82
CA THR A 62 -8.80 -3.65 -10.48
C THR A 62 -7.67 -2.90 -11.19
N ALA A 63 -7.69 -1.57 -11.15
CA ALA A 63 -6.63 -0.74 -11.71
C ALA A 63 -5.55 -0.52 -10.64
N PRO A 64 -4.27 -0.79 -10.96
CA PRO A 64 -3.13 -0.52 -10.08
C PRO A 64 -3.13 0.94 -9.60
N ASN A 65 -2.83 1.14 -8.31
CA ASN A 65 -2.82 2.46 -7.68
C ASN A 65 -1.39 2.92 -7.29
N GLY A 66 -0.37 2.08 -7.51
CA GLY A 66 1.02 2.33 -7.12
C GLY A 66 1.37 1.84 -5.71
N HIS A 67 0.45 1.19 -5.01
CA HIS A 67 0.68 0.45 -3.78
C HIS A 67 0.64 -1.05 -4.10
N GLY A 68 1.74 -1.74 -3.85
CA GLY A 68 1.86 -3.16 -4.19
C GLY A 68 0.96 -4.04 -3.33
N ASN A 69 0.66 -5.24 -3.83
CA ASN A 69 -0.18 -6.23 -3.14
C ASN A 69 0.34 -6.57 -1.73
N ALA A 70 1.64 -6.42 -1.47
CA ALA A 70 2.24 -6.73 -0.18
C ALA A 70 1.99 -5.66 0.88
N CYS A 71 1.60 -4.44 0.49
CA CYS A 71 1.43 -3.30 1.37
C CYS A 71 0.12 -2.50 1.11
N GLU A 72 -0.79 -3.03 0.28
CA GLU A 72 -2.12 -2.43 0.07
C GLU A 72 -2.96 -2.60 1.35
N CYS A 73 -3.01 -1.55 2.17
CA CYS A 73 -3.78 -1.61 3.41
C CYS A 73 -5.28 -1.79 3.14
N GLY A 74 -5.89 -2.66 3.93
CA GLY A 74 -7.24 -3.15 3.76
C GLY A 74 -7.33 -4.42 2.94
N ASP A 75 -6.29 -4.86 2.21
CA ASP A 75 -6.27 -6.10 1.42
C ASP A 75 -5.90 -7.31 2.29
N ALA A 76 -6.76 -7.61 3.27
CA ALA A 76 -6.50 -8.70 4.22
C ALA A 76 -6.36 -10.07 3.58
N ASN A 77 -6.88 -10.28 2.36
CA ASN A 77 -6.78 -11.56 1.67
C ASN A 77 -5.58 -11.64 0.69
N GLY A 78 -4.81 -10.55 0.53
CA GLY A 78 -3.60 -10.49 -0.28
C GLY A 78 -3.86 -10.61 -1.79
N SER A 79 -5.02 -10.16 -2.26
CA SER A 79 -5.43 -10.24 -3.67
C SER A 79 -4.89 -9.10 -4.54
N GLY A 80 -4.33 -8.06 -3.91
CA GLY A 80 -4.05 -6.75 -4.49
C GLY A 80 -5.27 -5.84 -4.58
N ARG A 81 -6.41 -6.19 -3.97
CA ARG A 81 -7.65 -5.41 -4.07
C ARG A 81 -8.35 -5.36 -2.73
N VAL A 82 -8.85 -4.18 -2.39
CA VAL A 82 -9.66 -4.00 -1.18
C VAL A 82 -11.14 -4.06 -1.53
N GLN A 83 -11.84 -5.09 -1.08
CA GLN A 83 -13.21 -5.40 -1.49
C GLN A 83 -14.22 -5.48 -0.32
N PRO A 84 -15.49 -5.14 -0.59
CA PRO A 84 -16.55 -5.33 0.40
C PRO A 84 -16.89 -6.80 0.57
N ALA A 85 -17.40 -7.16 1.73
CA ALA A 85 -17.80 -8.53 2.11
C ALA A 85 -18.77 -9.21 1.11
N SER A 86 -19.48 -8.42 0.30
CA SER A 86 -20.46 -8.93 -0.67
C SER A 86 -19.90 -9.26 -2.05
N THR A 87 -18.63 -8.95 -2.34
CA THR A 87 -18.08 -9.15 -3.70
C THR A 87 -17.36 -10.48 -3.79
N PRO A 88 -17.76 -11.40 -4.69
CA PRO A 88 -17.01 -12.62 -4.92
C PRO A 88 -15.62 -12.30 -5.48
N GLU A 89 -14.59 -12.88 -4.88
CA GLU A 89 -13.21 -12.69 -5.28
C GLU A 89 -12.51 -14.02 -5.56
N PHE A 90 -11.56 -13.97 -6.50
CA PHE A 90 -10.70 -15.09 -6.83
C PHE A 90 -9.24 -14.62 -6.83
N GLY A 91 -8.39 -15.36 -6.14
CA GLY A 91 -6.95 -15.15 -6.12
C GLY A 91 -6.27 -15.74 -7.36
N LYS A 92 -4.93 -15.69 -7.36
CA LYS A 92 -4.10 -16.35 -8.38
C LYS A 92 -4.48 -17.84 -8.48
N GLY A 93 -4.71 -18.32 -9.70
CA GLY A 93 -5.14 -19.71 -9.95
C GLY A 93 -6.63 -19.98 -9.78
N GLY A 94 -7.47 -18.95 -9.59
CA GLY A 94 -8.93 -19.08 -9.53
C GLY A 94 -9.45 -19.67 -8.22
N ILE A 95 -8.64 -19.60 -7.15
CA ILE A 95 -9.05 -20.00 -5.82
C ILE A 95 -10.00 -18.95 -5.25
N PRO A 96 -11.22 -19.32 -4.81
CA PRO A 96 -12.10 -18.38 -4.14
C PRO A 96 -11.45 -17.81 -2.90
N LEU A 97 -11.51 -16.49 -2.74
CA LEU A 97 -11.03 -15.79 -1.55
C LEU A 97 -12.22 -15.28 -0.72
N VAL A 98 -12.00 -15.18 0.59
CA VAL A 98 -12.90 -14.41 1.46
C VAL A 98 -12.58 -12.93 1.22
N PRO A 99 -13.56 -12.08 0.90
CA PRO A 99 -13.30 -10.66 0.63
C PRO A 99 -12.81 -9.94 1.89
N ASP A 100 -12.03 -8.89 1.73
CA ASP A 100 -11.20 -8.33 2.82
C ASP A 100 -12.00 -7.87 4.02
N LEU A 101 -13.08 -7.11 3.78
CA LEU A 101 -13.90 -6.63 4.87
C LEU A 101 -14.54 -7.78 5.67
N GLN A 102 -14.85 -8.90 5.01
CA GLN A 102 -15.32 -10.09 5.71
C GLN A 102 -14.18 -10.72 6.51
N LEU A 103 -13.01 -10.87 5.89
CA LEU A 103 -11.84 -11.51 6.51
C LEU A 103 -11.34 -10.72 7.74
N ILE A 104 -11.30 -9.39 7.66
CA ILE A 104 -10.99 -8.48 8.78
C ILE A 104 -11.99 -8.68 9.92
N ARG A 105 -13.30 -8.70 9.63
CA ARG A 105 -14.33 -8.91 10.66
C ARG A 105 -14.19 -10.27 11.35
N GLU A 106 -13.87 -11.31 10.59
CA GLU A 106 -13.62 -12.65 11.11
C GLU A 106 -12.34 -12.68 11.98
N HIS A 107 -11.28 -12.01 11.55
CA HIS A 107 -10.04 -11.88 12.32
C HIS A 107 -10.26 -11.18 13.66
N LEU A 108 -10.98 -10.06 13.66
CA LEU A 108 -11.29 -9.27 14.86
C LEU A 108 -12.15 -10.04 15.90
N VAL A 109 -12.86 -11.09 15.49
CA VAL A 109 -13.57 -12.00 16.41
C VAL A 109 -12.78 -13.26 16.73
N GLY A 110 -11.51 -13.32 16.34
CA GLY A 110 -10.55 -14.38 16.69
C GLY A 110 -10.59 -15.61 15.78
N MET A 111 -11.22 -15.54 14.61
CA MET A 111 -11.31 -16.70 13.70
C MET A 111 -10.01 -16.98 12.94
N HIS A 112 -9.14 -15.97 12.78
CA HIS A 112 -7.91 -16.05 12.00
C HIS A 112 -6.67 -15.62 12.81
N ALA A 113 -6.62 -16.00 14.08
CA ALA A 113 -5.54 -15.62 14.99
C ALA A 113 -4.15 -16.20 14.60
N ASP A 114 -4.13 -17.25 13.77
CA ASP A 114 -2.92 -17.90 13.29
C ASP A 114 -2.36 -17.25 12.00
N ASP A 115 -3.07 -16.26 11.44
CA ASP A 115 -2.67 -15.55 10.23
C ASP A 115 -2.21 -14.12 10.55
N PRO A 116 -0.90 -13.88 10.69
CA PRO A 116 -0.36 -12.56 10.98
C PRO A 116 -0.41 -11.62 9.77
N SER A 117 -0.67 -12.12 8.56
CA SER A 117 -0.74 -11.25 7.37
C SER A 117 -1.95 -10.32 7.42
N ILE A 118 -3.06 -10.78 8.01
CA ILE A 118 -4.26 -9.98 8.18
C ILE A 118 -3.97 -8.78 9.07
N GLU A 119 -3.31 -8.98 10.21
CA GLU A 119 -2.94 -7.90 11.13
C GLU A 119 -2.12 -6.81 10.41
N LYS A 120 -1.13 -7.23 9.61
CA LYS A 120 -0.23 -6.33 8.89
C LYS A 120 -0.90 -5.45 7.84
N LEU A 121 -2.00 -5.91 7.26
CA LEU A 121 -2.71 -5.22 6.17
C LEU A 121 -4.01 -4.58 6.64
N CYS A 122 -4.62 -5.02 7.73
CA CYS A 122 -5.96 -4.65 8.16
C CYS A 122 -6.16 -3.14 8.42
N SER A 123 -5.18 -2.47 9.02
CA SER A 123 -5.40 -1.10 9.49
C SER A 123 -5.56 -0.10 8.35
N VAL A 124 -6.61 0.73 8.45
CA VAL A 124 -6.92 1.81 7.50
C VAL A 124 -7.32 3.11 8.20
N ASN A 125 -7.27 3.17 9.53
CA ASN A 125 -7.79 4.27 10.35
C ASN A 125 -6.71 5.06 11.12
N GLY A 126 -5.51 5.20 10.55
CA GLY A 126 -4.55 6.23 10.97
C GLY A 126 -3.60 5.87 12.12
N ASP A 127 -3.78 4.71 12.73
CA ASP A 127 -2.74 3.97 13.45
C ASP A 127 -2.43 2.66 12.70
N THR A 128 -1.58 1.77 13.22
CA THR A 128 -1.22 0.52 12.55
C THR A 128 -1.87 -0.73 13.16
N ALA A 129 -2.64 -0.59 14.24
CA ALA A 129 -3.26 -1.73 14.90
C ALA A 129 -4.52 -2.18 14.14
N CYS A 130 -4.75 -3.49 14.00
CA CYS A 130 -6.00 -3.96 13.43
C CYS A 130 -7.10 -3.95 14.50
N ASP A 131 -8.07 -3.04 14.39
CA ASP A 131 -9.19 -3.00 15.32
C ASP A 131 -10.57 -2.78 14.65
N ALA A 132 -11.61 -2.72 15.50
CA ALA A 132 -12.98 -2.56 15.02
C ALA A 132 -13.23 -1.22 14.31
N ALA A 133 -12.44 -0.19 14.59
CA ALA A 133 -12.53 1.10 13.91
C ALA A 133 -12.12 0.97 12.45
N ASP A 134 -11.09 0.18 12.13
CA ASP A 134 -10.67 -0.09 10.75
C ASP A 134 -11.78 -0.74 9.94
N ALA A 135 -12.40 -1.79 10.49
CA ALA A 135 -13.50 -2.47 9.84
C ALA A 135 -14.70 -1.54 9.57
N VAL A 136 -14.98 -0.59 10.45
CA VAL A 136 -16.06 0.39 10.27
C VAL A 136 -15.70 1.45 9.24
N VAL A 137 -14.47 1.99 9.28
CA VAL A 137 -13.99 2.99 8.31
C VAL A 137 -13.95 2.38 6.92
N LEU A 138 -13.40 1.18 6.81
CA LEU A 138 -13.31 0.42 5.57
C LEU A 138 -14.70 0.16 4.96
N ASP A 139 -15.64 -0.36 5.76
CA ASP A 139 -17.00 -0.64 5.29
C ASP A 139 -17.72 0.62 4.78
N ARG A 140 -17.60 1.74 5.51
CA ARG A 140 -18.19 3.01 5.09
C ARG A 140 -17.58 3.51 3.78
N ALA A 141 -16.27 3.41 3.63
CA ALA A 141 -15.60 3.86 2.43
C ALA A 141 -15.97 2.98 1.22
N LEU A 142 -16.03 1.66 1.38
CA LEU A 142 -16.41 0.71 0.32
C LEU A 142 -17.87 0.90 -0.14
N GLN A 143 -18.73 1.41 0.74
CA GLN A 143 -20.10 1.81 0.41
C GLN A 143 -20.21 3.22 -0.19
N GLY A 144 -19.09 3.94 -0.38
CA GLY A 144 -19.07 5.33 -0.85
C GLY A 144 -19.65 6.34 0.16
N LEU A 145 -19.70 5.98 1.45
CA LEU A 145 -20.26 6.81 2.53
C LEU A 145 -19.20 7.68 3.21
N SER A 146 -17.93 7.56 2.83
CA SER A 146 -16.80 8.38 3.27
C SER A 146 -15.76 8.47 2.16
N ALA A 147 -14.75 9.33 2.36
CA ALA A 147 -13.56 9.31 1.52
C ALA A 147 -12.84 7.96 1.62
N ASN A 148 -12.01 7.66 0.63
CA ASN A 148 -11.13 6.49 0.66
C ASN A 148 -10.25 6.56 1.93
N PRO A 149 -10.05 5.43 2.62
CA PRO A 149 -9.21 5.41 3.80
C PRO A 149 -7.77 5.82 3.46
N VAL A 150 -7.04 6.35 4.43
CA VAL A 150 -5.61 6.60 4.26
C VAL A 150 -4.89 5.32 4.67
N PRO A 151 -4.20 4.62 3.75
CA PRO A 151 -3.52 3.37 4.08
C PRO A 151 -2.39 3.64 5.08
N ARG A 152 -2.50 3.08 6.29
CA ARG A 152 -1.54 3.23 7.40
C ARG A 152 -1.38 1.93 8.20
N CYS A 153 -1.30 0.81 7.50
CA CYS A 153 -1.04 -0.50 8.09
C CYS A 153 0.46 -0.75 8.28
N ASP A 154 0.82 -1.71 9.15
CA ASP A 154 2.22 -2.09 9.40
C ASP A 154 2.97 -2.48 8.12
N ALA A 155 2.28 -2.97 7.09
CA ALA A 155 2.92 -3.32 5.81
C ALA A 155 3.31 -2.10 4.96
N ALA A 156 2.77 -0.91 5.24
CA ALA A 156 2.95 0.30 4.42
C ALA A 156 3.82 1.37 5.09
N VAL A 157 4.33 1.14 6.30
CA VAL A 157 5.12 2.09 7.08
C VAL A 157 6.29 1.41 7.79
N ASP A 158 7.34 2.17 8.11
CA ASP A 158 8.46 1.77 9.01
C ASP A 158 8.04 1.76 10.50
#